data_AF-A0A6I2LY17-F1
#
_entry.id   AF-A0A6I2LY17-F1
#
_cell.length_a   1.000
_cell.length_b   1.000
_cell.length_c   1.000
_cell.angle_alpha   90.00
_cell.angle_beta   90.00
_cell.angle_gamma   90.00
#
_symmetry.space_group_name_H-M   'P 1'
#
loop_
_entity.id
_entity.type
_entity.pdbx_description
1 polymer ?
#
loop_
_entity_poly.entity_id
_entity_poly.type
_entity_poly.pdbx_seq_one_letter_code
_entity_poly.pdbx_strand_id
1 'polypeptide(L)'
;MTVWNLDPVLLAGLGVLAWACHARATRPGAAWAGFALAVLVFVSPLCNLTSALFSARVLHHVLLTAAIAPLLVRGFGLERFAIGGGLAAAGVHAVLMWLWHMPGAYAWGLGSVPGYWLMQATLLLSALWLWSVILGRAGGAALGAAAASFIQMGMLGAVIVFASVPLYGAHLLTTAPWGLTALEDQQLAGLLMWVPAAGPYMAAILWQVMVLLREDEPAAGHA
;
A
#
# COMPACT_ATOMS: atom_id res chain seq x y z
N MET A 1 18.99 -1.47 -16.72
CA MET A 1 17.58 -1.00 -16.69
C MET A 1 17.49 0.29 -15.89
N THR A 2 17.95 1.41 -16.45
CA THR A 2 17.96 2.75 -15.79
C THR A 2 16.98 3.72 -16.44
N VAL A 3 16.02 3.20 -17.19
CA VAL A 3 15.07 4.00 -17.95
C VAL A 3 13.99 4.54 -17.00
N TRP A 4 13.68 5.82 -17.14
CA TRP A 4 12.61 6.50 -16.42
C TRP A 4 11.27 6.27 -17.14
N ASN A 5 10.20 6.09 -16.38
CA ASN A 5 8.86 5.91 -16.95
C ASN A 5 8.22 7.28 -17.24
N LEU A 6 8.07 7.60 -18.52
CA LEU A 6 7.51 8.86 -19.01
C LEU A 6 6.14 8.68 -19.67
N ASP A 7 5.38 7.66 -19.25
CA ASP A 7 4.02 7.44 -19.73
C ASP A 7 3.15 8.71 -19.59
N PRO A 8 2.52 9.20 -20.66
CA PRO A 8 1.78 10.46 -20.61
C PRO A 8 0.59 10.45 -19.64
N VAL A 9 -0.07 9.29 -19.45
CA VAL A 9 -1.21 9.16 -18.54
C VAL A 9 -0.73 9.24 -17.09
N LEU A 10 0.39 8.57 -16.78
CA LEU A 10 1.06 8.70 -15.48
C LEU A 10 1.44 10.16 -15.21
N LEU A 11 2.12 10.83 -16.14
CA LEU A 11 2.57 12.21 -15.96
C LEU A 11 1.40 13.18 -15.80
N ALA A 12 0.31 12.98 -16.55
CA ALA A 12 -0.92 13.74 -16.37
C ALA A 12 -1.53 13.52 -14.97
N GLY A 13 -1.61 12.27 -14.51
CA GLY A 13 -2.09 11.93 -13.16
C GLY A 13 -1.23 12.56 -12.06
N LEU A 14 0.09 12.52 -12.20
CA LEU A 14 1.02 13.20 -11.29
C LEU A 14 0.86 14.71 -11.36
N GLY A 15 0.65 15.30 -12.53
CA GLY A 15 0.37 16.73 -12.69
C GLY A 15 -0.90 17.16 -11.95
N VAL A 16 -1.98 16.38 -12.07
CA VAL A 16 -3.23 16.60 -11.32
C VAL A 16 -2.99 16.47 -9.82
N LEU A 17 -2.23 15.47 -9.38
CA LEU A 17 -1.90 15.29 -7.97
C LEU A 17 -1.05 16.46 -7.44
N ALA A 18 -0.05 16.92 -8.18
CA ALA A 18 0.77 18.07 -7.82
C ALA A 18 -0.06 19.35 -7.70
N TRP A 19 -0.95 19.60 -8.66
CA TRP A 19 -1.90 20.70 -8.59
C TRP A 19 -2.80 20.59 -7.36
N ALA A 20 -3.32 19.40 -7.06
CA ALA A 20 -4.12 19.17 -5.86
C ALA A 20 -3.31 19.42 -4.58
N CYS A 21 -2.07 18.92 -4.49
CA CYS A 21 -1.17 19.16 -3.36
C CYS A 21 -0.94 20.66 -3.13
N HIS A 22 -0.81 21.44 -4.21
CA HIS A 22 -0.66 22.88 -4.12
C HIS A 22 -1.96 23.60 -3.72
N ALA A 23 -3.08 23.24 -4.34
CA ALA A 23 -4.34 24.00 -4.25
C ALA A 23 -5.29 23.54 -3.14
N ARG A 24 -5.17 22.29 -2.66
CA ARG A 24 -6.17 21.62 -1.82
C ARG A 24 -5.60 20.94 -0.57
N ALA A 25 -4.28 20.87 -0.40
CA ALA A 25 -3.69 20.21 0.76
C ALA A 25 -4.04 20.96 2.06
N THR A 26 -4.54 20.22 3.04
CA THR A 26 -4.74 20.72 4.42
C THR A 26 -3.43 20.64 5.20
N ARG A 27 -2.58 19.67 4.86
CA ARG A 27 -1.22 19.50 5.42
C ARG A 27 -0.22 19.35 4.27
N PRO A 28 0.30 20.47 3.73
CA PRO A 28 1.11 20.46 2.51
C PRO A 28 2.36 19.57 2.64
N GLY A 29 3.03 19.54 3.79
CA GLY A 29 4.19 18.67 3.99
C GLY A 29 3.89 17.18 3.78
N ALA A 30 2.78 16.68 4.33
CA ALA A 30 2.37 15.28 4.14
C ALA A 30 1.92 15.00 2.70
N ALA A 31 1.17 15.94 2.09
CA ALA A 31 0.72 15.82 0.70
C ALA A 31 1.91 15.76 -0.28
N TRP A 32 2.87 16.66 -0.13
CA TRP A 32 4.07 16.69 -0.97
C TRP A 32 5.02 15.51 -0.70
N ALA A 33 5.10 15.00 0.54
CA ALA A 33 5.82 13.77 0.82
C ALA A 33 5.18 12.56 0.11
N GLY A 34 3.84 12.44 0.16
CA GLY A 34 3.11 11.41 -0.59
C GLY A 34 3.30 11.53 -2.10
N PHE A 35 3.25 12.75 -2.63
CA PHE A 35 3.54 13.04 -4.04
C PHE A 35 4.97 12.66 -4.43
N ALA A 36 5.97 13.05 -3.65
CA ALA A 36 7.38 12.74 -3.92
C ALA A 36 7.63 11.22 -3.93
N LEU A 37 7.02 10.48 -3.01
CA LEU A 37 7.07 9.02 -3.03
C LEU A 37 6.35 8.43 -4.25
N ALA A 38 5.21 8.98 -4.67
CA ALA A 38 4.54 8.54 -5.89
C ALA A 38 5.43 8.75 -7.13
N VAL A 39 6.09 9.91 -7.26
CA VAL A 39 7.06 10.16 -8.34
C VAL A 39 8.20 9.15 -8.29
N LEU A 40 8.77 8.92 -7.10
CA LEU A 40 9.84 7.94 -6.92
C LEU A 40 9.38 6.53 -7.34
N VAL A 41 8.19 6.11 -6.94
CA VAL A 41 7.71 4.74 -7.17
C VAL A 41 7.30 4.50 -8.63
N PHE A 42 6.67 5.48 -9.28
CA PHE A 42 6.12 5.32 -10.63
C PHE A 42 7.04 5.80 -11.76
N VAL A 43 7.90 6.79 -11.53
CA VAL A 43 8.74 7.40 -12.58
C VAL A 43 10.15 6.82 -12.56
N SER A 44 10.67 6.43 -11.38
CA SER A 44 12.04 5.93 -11.27
C SER A 44 12.23 4.54 -11.91
N PRO A 45 13.49 4.09 -12.09
CA PRO A 45 13.79 2.75 -12.57
C PRO A 45 13.18 1.61 -11.74
N LEU A 46 12.72 1.88 -10.50
CA LEU A 46 11.93 0.94 -9.70
C LEU A 46 10.71 0.43 -10.48
N CYS A 47 10.03 1.31 -11.23
CA CYS A 47 8.86 0.92 -12.02
C CYS A 47 9.22 -0.12 -13.09
N ASN A 48 10.35 0.05 -13.76
CA ASN A 48 10.85 -0.92 -14.73
C ASN A 48 11.35 -2.21 -14.05
N LEU A 49 11.86 -2.11 -12.82
CA LEU A 49 12.24 -3.29 -12.06
C LEU A 49 11.03 -4.18 -11.75
N THR A 50 9.84 -3.59 -11.57
CA THR A 50 8.61 -4.36 -11.30
C THR A 50 8.20 -5.30 -12.42
N SER A 51 8.64 -5.08 -13.67
CA SER A 51 8.39 -6.03 -14.76
C SER A 51 9.36 -7.22 -14.72
N ALA A 52 10.54 -7.03 -14.15
CA ALA A 52 11.55 -8.08 -14.04
C ALA A 52 11.42 -8.90 -12.75
N LEU A 53 11.14 -8.26 -11.61
CA LEU A 53 11.10 -8.88 -10.29
C LEU A 53 9.72 -8.74 -9.65
N PHE A 54 9.20 -9.85 -9.13
CA PHE A 54 8.00 -9.87 -8.31
C PHE A 54 8.22 -9.13 -6.98
N SER A 55 9.40 -9.30 -6.36
CA SER A 55 9.75 -8.57 -5.12
C SER A 55 9.71 -7.06 -5.28
N ALA A 56 10.20 -6.53 -6.41
CA ALA A 56 10.15 -5.11 -6.71
C ALA A 56 8.71 -4.62 -6.90
N ARG A 57 7.84 -5.44 -7.48
CA ARG A 57 6.42 -5.09 -7.61
C ARG A 57 5.69 -5.12 -6.27
N VAL A 58 5.97 -6.11 -5.42
CA VAL A 58 5.43 -6.13 -4.07
C VAL A 58 5.91 -4.92 -3.28
N LEU A 59 7.19 -4.55 -3.38
CA LEU A 59 7.70 -3.32 -2.78
C LEU A 59 6.94 -2.08 -3.28
N HIS A 60 6.68 -2.00 -4.59
CA HIS A 60 5.88 -0.94 -5.18
C HIS A 60 4.47 -0.90 -4.56
N HIS A 61 3.78 -2.04 -4.47
CA HIS A 61 2.46 -2.12 -3.83
C HIS A 61 2.50 -1.72 -2.35
N VAL A 62 3.51 -2.17 -1.60
CA VAL A 62 3.68 -1.80 -0.17
C VAL A 62 3.88 -0.29 -0.02
N LEU A 63 4.73 0.33 -0.84
CA LEU A 63 4.92 1.78 -0.81
C LEU A 63 3.63 2.51 -1.21
N LEU A 64 2.88 2.00 -2.19
CA LEU A 64 1.62 2.57 -2.63
C LEU A 64 0.56 2.54 -1.52
N THR A 65 0.36 1.39 -0.89
CA THR A 65 -0.75 1.15 0.04
C THR A 65 -0.42 1.52 1.48
N ALA A 66 0.82 1.34 1.93
CA ALA A 66 1.21 1.52 3.33
C ALA A 66 2.04 2.79 3.60
N ALA A 67 2.52 3.49 2.57
CA ALA A 67 3.24 4.77 2.73
C ALA A 67 2.56 5.94 2.00
N ILE A 68 2.32 5.83 0.69
CA ILE A 68 1.72 6.91 -0.11
C ILE A 68 0.28 7.18 0.34
N ALA A 69 -0.57 6.15 0.42
CA ALA A 69 -1.96 6.31 0.81
C ALA A 69 -2.17 7.04 2.15
N PRO A 70 -1.54 6.66 3.29
CA PRO A 70 -1.72 7.39 4.55
C PRO A 70 -1.21 8.83 4.48
N LEU A 71 -0.12 9.10 3.77
CA LEU A 71 0.38 10.47 3.57
C LEU A 71 -0.61 11.33 2.79
N LEU A 72 -1.23 10.79 1.74
CA LEU A 72 -2.26 11.49 0.97
C LEU A 72 -3.53 11.70 1.80
N VAL A 73 -3.97 10.71 2.57
CA VAL A 73 -5.10 10.86 3.51
C VAL A 73 -4.84 12.03 4.45
N ARG A 74 -3.70 12.03 5.16
CA ARG A 74 -3.32 13.10 6.10
C ARG A 74 -3.13 14.45 5.42
N GLY A 75 -2.55 14.44 4.22
CA GLY A 75 -2.21 15.61 3.41
C GLY A 75 -3.44 16.37 2.93
N PHE A 76 -4.50 15.66 2.57
CA PHE A 76 -5.77 16.22 2.09
C PHE A 76 -6.87 16.26 3.17
N GLY A 77 -6.59 15.72 4.36
CA GLY A 77 -7.57 15.63 5.45
C GLY A 77 -8.72 14.68 5.10
N LEU A 78 -8.43 13.58 4.40
CA LEU A 78 -9.46 12.63 3.95
C LEU A 78 -10.04 11.80 5.10
N GLU A 79 -9.36 11.78 6.26
CA GLU A 79 -9.84 11.11 7.47
C GLU A 79 -11.22 11.60 7.94
N ARG A 80 -11.63 12.83 7.57
CA ARG A 80 -12.96 13.38 7.87
C ARG A 80 -14.08 12.76 7.04
N PHE A 81 -13.72 12.09 5.96
CA PHE A 81 -14.65 11.41 5.04
C PHE A 81 -14.61 9.90 5.22
N ALA A 82 -14.14 9.41 6.37
CA ALA A 82 -14.20 8.00 6.74
C ALA A 82 -15.66 7.53 6.76
N ILE A 83 -16.12 6.96 5.65
CA ILE A 83 -17.46 6.43 5.46
C ILE A 83 -17.46 4.91 5.64
N GLY A 84 -18.48 4.39 6.33
CA GLY A 84 -18.64 2.95 6.58
C GLY A 84 -17.91 2.41 7.81
N GLY A 85 -18.07 1.11 8.07
CA GLY A 85 -17.41 0.42 9.20
C GLY A 85 -15.99 -0.02 8.85
N GLY A 86 -15.07 0.04 9.82
CA GLY A 86 -13.65 -0.27 9.60
C GLY A 86 -13.36 -1.67 9.07
N LEU A 87 -14.17 -2.66 9.45
CA LEU A 87 -14.06 -4.02 8.90
C LEU A 87 -14.42 -4.10 7.41
N ALA A 88 -15.34 -3.25 6.93
CA ALA A 88 -15.69 -3.22 5.51
C ALA A 88 -14.54 -2.65 4.68
N ALA A 89 -13.93 -1.55 5.12
CA ALA A 89 -12.77 -0.95 4.46
C ALA A 89 -11.57 -1.93 4.44
N ALA A 90 -11.29 -2.57 5.59
CA ALA A 90 -10.24 -3.59 5.68
C ALA A 90 -10.54 -4.83 4.83
N GLY A 91 -11.79 -5.29 4.81
CA GLY A 91 -12.23 -6.43 4.00
C GLY A 91 -12.09 -6.18 2.50
N VAL A 92 -12.54 -5.03 2.01
CA VAL A 92 -12.40 -4.66 0.58
C VAL A 92 -10.92 -4.53 0.21
N HIS A 93 -10.11 -3.88 1.05
CA HIS A 93 -8.67 -3.79 0.80
C HIS A 93 -8.01 -5.17 0.79
N ALA A 94 -8.34 -6.05 1.73
CA ALA A 94 -7.83 -7.41 1.77
C ALA A 94 -8.22 -8.20 0.52
N VAL A 95 -9.49 -8.16 0.09
CA VAL A 95 -9.95 -8.85 -1.13
C VAL A 95 -9.17 -8.39 -2.34
N LEU A 96 -8.95 -7.08 -2.50
CA LEU A 96 -8.19 -6.54 -3.64
C LEU A 96 -6.70 -6.92 -3.55
N MET A 97 -6.09 -6.87 -2.35
CA MET A 97 -4.72 -7.35 -2.14
C MET A 97 -4.58 -8.82 -2.54
N TRP A 98 -5.46 -9.70 -2.05
CA TRP A 98 -5.43 -11.12 -2.39
C TRP A 98 -5.68 -11.34 -3.89
N LEU A 99 -6.67 -10.65 -4.47
CA LEU A 99 -7.00 -10.75 -5.89
C LEU A 99 -5.77 -10.45 -6.76
N TRP A 100 -5.10 -9.32 -6.55
CA TRP A 100 -3.95 -8.93 -7.37
C TRP A 100 -2.69 -9.75 -7.12
N HIS A 101 -2.65 -10.54 -6.06
CA HIS A 101 -1.56 -11.48 -5.78
C HIS A 101 -1.95 -12.93 -6.11
N MET A 102 -3.15 -13.20 -6.62
CA MET A 102 -3.45 -14.48 -7.27
C MET A 102 -2.70 -14.58 -8.61
N PRO A 103 -2.03 -15.69 -8.94
CA PRO A 103 -1.19 -15.81 -10.13
C PRO A 103 -1.87 -15.40 -11.45
N GLY A 104 -3.14 -15.79 -11.65
CA GLY A 104 -3.87 -15.48 -12.88
C GLY A 104 -4.22 -13.99 -13.03
N ALA A 105 -4.80 -13.38 -11.99
CA ALA A 105 -5.13 -11.95 -12.00
C ALA A 105 -3.88 -11.08 -12.06
N TYR A 106 -2.82 -11.50 -11.37
CA TYR A 106 -1.51 -10.89 -11.45
C TYR A 106 -0.94 -10.90 -12.87
N ALA A 107 -0.93 -12.06 -13.52
CA ALA A 107 -0.43 -12.21 -14.88
C ALA A 107 -1.22 -11.36 -15.87
N TRP A 108 -2.56 -11.28 -15.71
CA TRP A 108 -3.40 -10.40 -16.51
C TRP A 108 -3.07 -8.91 -16.29
N GLY A 109 -2.89 -8.50 -15.04
CA GLY A 109 -2.49 -7.13 -14.69
C GLY A 109 -1.14 -6.75 -15.27
N LEU A 110 -0.19 -7.69 -15.33
CA LEU A 110 1.12 -7.48 -15.94
C LEU A 110 1.09 -7.51 -17.48
N GLY A 111 0.20 -8.30 -18.07
CA GLY A 111 0.12 -8.52 -19.51
C GLY A 111 -0.53 -7.39 -20.31
N SER A 112 -1.09 -6.36 -19.66
CA SER A 112 -1.77 -5.26 -20.36
C SER A 112 -1.66 -3.92 -19.63
N VAL A 113 -1.60 -2.81 -20.39
CA VAL A 113 -1.59 -1.46 -19.83
C VAL A 113 -2.85 -1.14 -19.01
N PRO A 114 -4.08 -1.46 -19.48
CA PRO A 114 -5.29 -1.24 -18.68
C PRO A 114 -5.32 -2.10 -17.41
N GLY A 115 -4.87 -3.36 -17.49
CA GLY A 115 -4.82 -4.23 -16.32
C GLY A 115 -3.83 -3.74 -15.26
N TYR A 116 -2.67 -3.23 -15.70
CA TYR A 116 -1.70 -2.60 -14.83
C TYR A 116 -2.32 -1.42 -14.08
N TRP A 117 -2.93 -0.46 -14.80
CA TRP A 117 -3.53 0.71 -14.17
C TRP A 117 -4.72 0.36 -13.29
N LEU A 118 -5.52 -0.65 -13.64
CA LEU A 118 -6.63 -1.12 -12.82
C LEU A 118 -6.13 -1.69 -11.48
N MET A 119 -5.05 -2.50 -11.51
CA MET A 119 -4.40 -3.02 -10.32
C MET A 119 -3.90 -1.88 -9.42
N GLN A 120 -3.14 -0.93 -9.96
CA GLN A 120 -2.62 0.20 -9.18
C GLN A 120 -3.74 1.07 -8.61
N ALA A 121 -4.75 1.40 -9.42
CA ALA A 121 -5.86 2.25 -9.01
C ALA A 121 -6.71 1.60 -7.91
N THR A 122 -7.08 0.33 -8.06
CA THR A 122 -7.90 -0.36 -7.06
C THR A 122 -7.15 -0.58 -5.74
N LEU A 123 -5.85 -0.88 -5.79
CA LEU A 123 -5.01 -0.95 -4.59
C LEU A 123 -4.89 0.42 -3.89
N LEU A 124 -4.63 1.49 -4.63
CA LEU A 124 -4.53 2.84 -4.07
C LEU A 124 -5.87 3.31 -3.49
N LEU A 125 -6.97 3.19 -4.23
CA LEU A 125 -8.29 3.67 -3.79
C LEU A 125 -8.77 2.92 -2.54
N SER A 126 -8.61 1.59 -2.50
CA SER A 126 -8.93 0.82 -1.31
C SER A 126 -8.05 1.16 -0.12
N ALA A 127 -6.76 1.43 -0.34
CA ALA A 127 -5.84 1.87 0.72
C ALA A 127 -6.20 3.28 1.22
N LEU A 128 -6.55 4.23 0.35
CA LEU A 128 -7.01 5.56 0.76
C LEU A 128 -8.26 5.46 1.65
N TRP A 129 -9.21 4.60 1.29
CA TRP A 129 -10.39 4.37 2.12
C TRP A 129 -10.01 3.72 3.47
N LEU A 130 -9.20 2.67 3.47
CA LEU A 130 -8.72 2.02 4.68
C LEU A 130 -8.03 3.02 5.63
N TRP A 131 -7.07 3.78 5.12
CA TRP A 131 -6.33 4.75 5.92
C TRP A 131 -7.18 5.94 6.36
N SER A 132 -8.21 6.32 5.60
CA SER A 132 -9.18 7.33 6.06
C SER A 132 -9.89 6.88 7.35
N VAL A 133 -10.20 5.58 7.47
CA VAL A 133 -10.80 5.03 8.69
C VAL A 133 -9.78 4.90 9.81
N ILE A 134 -8.59 4.34 9.53
CA ILE A 134 -7.53 4.14 10.54
C ILE A 134 -7.05 5.47 11.14
N LEU A 135 -6.97 6.53 10.33
CA LEU A 135 -6.51 7.86 10.75
C LEU A 135 -7.65 8.80 11.17
N GLY A 136 -8.88 8.31 11.12
CA GLY A 136 -10.08 9.03 11.55
C GLY A 136 -10.22 9.09 13.07
N ARG A 137 -11.47 9.12 13.55
CA ARG A 137 -11.76 9.14 14.98
C ARG A 137 -11.30 7.84 15.63
N ALA A 138 -10.57 7.95 16.74
CA ALA A 138 -10.14 6.79 17.50
C ALA A 138 -11.33 5.97 18.01
N GLY A 139 -11.14 4.65 18.07
CA GLY A 139 -12.19 3.72 18.47
C GLY A 139 -12.03 2.33 17.86
N GLY A 140 -12.93 1.42 18.23
CA GLY A 140 -12.89 0.02 17.82
C GLY A 140 -12.88 -0.18 16.30
N ALA A 141 -13.50 0.72 15.52
CA ALA A 141 -13.49 0.63 14.06
C ALA A 141 -12.08 0.88 13.47
N ALA A 142 -11.37 1.91 13.91
CA ALA A 142 -10.03 2.23 13.46
C ALA A 142 -9.02 1.15 13.90
N LEU A 143 -9.11 0.73 15.17
CA LEU A 143 -8.29 -0.34 15.71
C LEU A 143 -8.54 -1.68 14.99
N GLY A 144 -9.80 -2.05 14.79
CA GLY A 144 -10.19 -3.27 14.08
C GLY A 144 -9.74 -3.26 12.62
N ALA A 145 -9.83 -2.13 11.93
CA ALA A 145 -9.33 -1.99 10.56
C ALA A 145 -7.82 -2.17 10.47
N ALA A 146 -7.06 -1.55 11.38
CA ALA A 146 -5.60 -1.67 11.44
C ALA A 146 -5.17 -3.11 11.79
N ALA A 147 -5.81 -3.73 12.79
CA ALA A 147 -5.55 -5.11 13.20
C ALA A 147 -5.88 -6.13 12.09
N ALA A 148 -7.06 -6.01 11.46
CA ALA A 148 -7.44 -6.87 10.35
C ALA A 148 -6.45 -6.74 9.17
N SER A 149 -6.00 -5.51 8.88
CA SER A 149 -5.02 -5.25 7.82
C SER A 149 -3.63 -5.82 8.15
N PHE A 150 -3.21 -5.73 9.41
CA PHE A 150 -1.97 -6.37 9.89
C PHE A 150 -2.02 -7.89 9.73
N ILE A 151 -3.13 -8.52 10.15
CA ILE A 151 -3.30 -9.98 10.08
C ILE A 151 -3.34 -10.45 8.63
N GLN A 152 -4.19 -9.86 7.78
CA GLN A 152 -4.34 -10.31 6.39
C GLN A 152 -3.03 -10.18 5.61
N MET A 153 -2.26 -9.11 5.88
CA MET A 153 -0.98 -8.87 5.22
C MET A 153 0.04 -9.95 5.59
N GLY A 154 0.12 -10.32 6.88
CA GLY A 154 0.96 -11.42 7.34
C GLY A 154 0.54 -12.77 6.74
N MET A 155 -0.76 -13.03 6.63
CA MET A 155 -1.28 -14.25 6.01
C MET A 155 -0.92 -14.35 4.53
N LEU A 156 -1.14 -13.29 3.74
CA LEU A 156 -0.81 -13.26 2.32
C LEU A 156 0.70 -13.40 2.10
N GLY A 157 1.50 -12.68 2.89
CA GLY A 157 2.96 -12.80 2.88
C GLY A 157 3.41 -14.23 3.17
N ALA A 158 2.89 -14.87 4.22
CA ALA A 158 3.22 -16.24 4.58
C ALA A 158 2.91 -17.24 3.45
N VAL A 159 1.75 -17.15 2.80
CA VAL A 159 1.40 -18.01 1.66
C VAL A 159 2.43 -17.88 0.52
N ILE A 160 2.87 -16.66 0.23
CA ILE A 160 3.83 -16.38 -0.84
C ILE A 160 5.25 -16.89 -0.47
N VAL A 161 5.70 -16.63 0.77
CA VAL A 161 7.04 -17.05 1.26
C VAL A 161 7.16 -18.57 1.34
N PHE A 162 6.17 -19.25 1.90
CA PHE A 162 6.27 -20.68 2.20
C PHE A 162 5.88 -21.59 1.03
N ALA A 163 5.50 -21.03 -0.12
CA ALA A 163 5.32 -21.82 -1.33
C ALA A 163 6.66 -22.44 -1.77
N SER A 164 6.65 -23.74 -2.08
CA SER A 164 7.84 -24.50 -2.49
C SER A 164 8.16 -24.41 -3.98
N VAL A 165 7.28 -23.75 -4.75
CA VAL A 165 7.41 -23.58 -6.20
C VAL A 165 7.11 -22.11 -6.58
N PRO A 166 7.71 -21.60 -7.66
CA PRO A 166 7.37 -20.28 -8.18
C PRO A 166 5.91 -20.23 -8.65
N LEU A 167 5.09 -19.41 -7.99
CA LEU A 167 3.67 -19.19 -8.32
C LEU A 167 3.51 -18.19 -9.48
N TYR A 168 4.44 -17.24 -9.62
CA TYR A 168 4.33 -16.14 -10.58
C TYR A 168 5.13 -16.41 -11.86
N GLY A 169 4.51 -17.14 -12.79
CA GLY A 169 5.13 -17.57 -14.06
C GLY A 169 5.77 -16.45 -14.89
N ALA A 170 5.25 -15.22 -14.79
CA ALA A 170 5.78 -14.06 -15.50
C ALA A 170 7.25 -13.72 -15.17
N HIS A 171 7.76 -14.19 -14.02
CA HIS A 171 9.11 -13.88 -13.55
C HIS A 171 10.12 -15.02 -13.73
N LEU A 172 9.70 -16.18 -14.28
CA LEU A 172 10.55 -17.37 -14.39
C LEU A 172 11.86 -17.13 -15.17
N LEU A 173 11.82 -16.24 -16.16
CA LEU A 173 12.96 -15.99 -17.07
C LEU A 173 13.60 -14.61 -16.89
N THR A 174 13.13 -13.81 -15.92
CA THR A 174 13.54 -12.39 -15.78
C THR A 174 14.39 -12.13 -14.54
N THR A 175 14.47 -13.08 -13.61
CA THR A 175 15.19 -12.91 -12.33
C THR A 175 16.68 -13.25 -12.44
N ALA A 176 17.08 -14.10 -13.40
CA ALA A 176 18.46 -14.56 -13.55
C ALA A 176 19.52 -13.44 -13.67
N PRO A 177 19.28 -12.32 -14.39
CA PRO A 177 20.21 -11.18 -14.42
C PRO A 177 20.44 -10.50 -13.06
N TRP A 178 19.57 -10.76 -12.08
CA TRP A 178 19.64 -10.22 -10.72
C TRP A 178 20.24 -11.21 -9.72
N GLY A 179 20.74 -12.35 -10.19
CA GLY A 179 21.31 -13.38 -9.32
C GLY A 179 20.29 -14.11 -8.45
N LEU A 180 19.00 -14.04 -8.80
CA LEU A 180 17.90 -14.69 -8.09
C LEU A 180 17.24 -15.75 -8.95
N THR A 181 16.90 -16.87 -8.34
CA THR A 181 15.87 -17.76 -8.88
C THR A 181 14.49 -17.12 -8.72
N ALA A 182 13.52 -17.55 -9.54
CA ALA A 182 12.14 -17.06 -9.41
C ALA A 182 11.50 -17.41 -8.06
N LEU A 183 11.93 -18.51 -7.43
CA LEU A 183 11.48 -18.88 -6.10
C LEU A 183 12.04 -17.92 -5.04
N GLU A 184 13.34 -17.61 -5.08
CA GLU A 184 13.96 -16.67 -4.15
C GLU A 184 13.39 -15.26 -4.27
N ASP A 185 13.15 -14.77 -5.50
CA ASP A 185 12.50 -13.48 -5.74
C ASP A 185 11.08 -13.44 -5.15
N GLN A 186 10.32 -14.53 -5.31
CA GLN A 186 9.00 -14.65 -4.69
C GLN A 186 9.06 -14.68 -3.16
N GLN A 187 10.01 -15.42 -2.58
CA GLN A 187 10.19 -15.49 -1.14
C GLN A 187 10.58 -14.12 -0.56
N LEU A 188 11.46 -13.40 -1.24
CA LEU A 188 11.78 -12.01 -0.89
C LEU A 188 10.53 -11.12 -0.95
N ALA A 189 9.71 -11.27 -1.99
CA ALA A 189 8.45 -10.54 -2.12
C ALA A 189 7.51 -10.79 -0.94
N GLY A 190 7.31 -12.06 -0.56
CA GLY A 190 6.49 -12.41 0.59
C GLY A 190 7.05 -11.88 1.92
N LEU A 191 8.38 -11.85 2.09
CA LEU A 191 9.03 -11.27 3.27
C LEU A 191 8.83 -9.74 3.32
N LEU A 192 8.93 -9.06 2.18
CA LEU A 192 8.65 -7.62 2.05
C LEU A 192 7.19 -7.30 2.37
N MET A 193 6.27 -8.15 1.93
CA MET A 193 4.85 -8.04 2.27
C MET A 193 4.60 -8.31 3.75
N TRP A 194 5.37 -9.19 4.38
CA TRP A 194 5.14 -9.53 5.77
C TRP A 194 5.77 -8.51 6.73
N VAL A 195 7.09 -8.38 6.75
CA VAL A 195 7.76 -7.64 7.85
C VAL A 195 7.71 -6.12 7.62
N PRO A 196 8.24 -5.57 6.51
CA PRO A 196 8.15 -4.13 6.25
C PRO A 196 6.72 -3.60 6.15
N ALA A 197 5.82 -4.31 5.44
CA ALA A 197 4.47 -3.81 5.24
C ALA A 197 3.59 -3.89 6.51
N ALA A 198 3.92 -4.77 7.46
CA ALA A 198 3.24 -4.83 8.76
C ALA A 198 3.56 -3.64 9.68
N GLY A 199 4.74 -3.02 9.53
CA GLY A 199 5.21 -1.91 10.36
C GLY A 199 4.22 -0.74 10.47
N PRO A 200 3.74 -0.17 9.35
CA PRO A 200 2.76 0.92 9.37
C PRO A 200 1.45 0.55 10.08
N TYR A 201 0.92 -0.66 9.87
CA TYR A 201 -0.31 -1.10 10.54
C TYR A 201 -0.08 -1.33 12.04
N MET A 202 1.06 -1.90 12.43
CA MET A 202 1.44 -2.03 13.85
C MET A 202 1.57 -0.67 14.52
N ALA A 203 2.23 0.30 13.88
CA ALA A 203 2.34 1.67 14.38
C ALA A 203 0.95 2.31 14.56
N ALA A 204 0.03 2.08 13.60
CA ALA A 204 -1.34 2.56 13.70
C ALA A 204 -2.12 1.90 14.86
N ILE A 205 -1.96 0.58 15.07
CA ILE A 205 -2.55 -0.14 16.21
C ILE A 205 -2.07 0.49 17.53
N LEU A 206 -0.76 0.64 17.70
CA LEU A 206 -0.17 1.20 18.91
C LEU A 206 -0.65 2.64 19.13
N TRP A 207 -0.70 3.44 18.07
CA TRP A 207 -1.22 4.81 18.15
C TRP A 207 -2.69 4.85 18.58
N GLN A 208 -3.54 4.00 18.02
CA GLN A 208 -4.96 3.91 18.39
C GLN A 208 -5.13 3.49 19.86
N VAL A 209 -4.37 2.49 20.31
CA VAL A 209 -4.38 2.07 21.72
C VAL A 209 -3.94 3.23 22.63
N MET A 210 -2.85 3.93 22.28
CA MET A 210 -2.38 5.08 23.07
C MET A 210 -3.40 6.22 23.16
N VAL A 211 -4.15 6.49 22.08
CA VAL A 211 -5.19 7.53 22.09
C VAL A 211 -6.35 7.11 22.99
N LEU A 212 -6.82 5.86 22.89
CA LEU A 212 -7.91 5.35 23.71
C LEU A 212 -7.58 5.35 25.20
N LEU A 213 -6.36 4.94 25.57
CA LEU A 213 -5.91 4.96 26.96
C LEU A 213 -5.88 6.38 27.56
N ARG A 214 -5.59 7.40 26.74
CA ARG A 214 -5.59 8.81 27.20
C ARG A 214 -6.99 9.39 27.33
N GLU A 215 -7.96 8.90 26.56
CA GLU A 215 -9.36 9.30 26.68
C GLU A 215 -10.01 8.67 27.94
N ASP A 216 -9.51 7.50 28.36
CA ASP A 216 -9.98 6.78 29.55
C ASP A 216 -9.38 7.28 30.87
N GLU A 217 -8.34 8.13 30.86
CA GLU A 217 -7.82 8.82 32.05
C GLU A 217 -8.67 10.08 32.32
N PRO A 218 -9.67 10.06 33.25
CA PRO A 218 -10.37 11.27 33.63
C PRO A 218 -9.40 12.14 34.45
N ALA A 219 -9.60 13.46 34.43
CA ALA A 219 -8.83 14.43 35.21
C ALA A 219 -8.82 14.09 36.73
N ALA A 220 -7.93 13.21 37.14
CA ALA A 220 -7.60 12.94 38.54
C ALA A 220 -6.76 14.11 39.05
N GLY A 221 -7.40 15.24 39.37
CA GLY A 221 -6.67 16.37 39.95
C GLY A 221 -7.37 17.71 39.88
N HIS A 222 -8.61 17.82 40.34
CA HIS A 222 -9.15 19.06 40.92
C HIS A 222 -10.06 18.66 42.09
N ALA A 223 -9.43 18.32 43.21
CA ALA A 223 -10.05 18.28 44.53
C ALA A 223 -9.48 19.43 45.35
#